data_AF-A0A5C8L7Z3-F1
#
_entry.id   AF-A0A5C8L7Z3-F1
#
_cell.length_a   1.000
_cell.length_b   1.000
_cell.length_c   1.000
_cell.angle_alpha   90.00
_cell.angle_beta   90.00
_cell.angle_gamma   90.00
#
_symmetry.space_group_name_H-M   'P 1'
#
loop_
_entity.id
_entity.type
_entity.pdbx_description
1 polymer ?
#
loop_
_entity_poly.entity_id
_entity_poly.type
_entity_poly.pdbx_seq_one_letter_code
_entity_poly.pdbx_strand_id
1 'polypeptide(L)'
;MKTKIDHRRKKSYQKVNLETKLLVVDQILTGHISSTQASKKYDVPRTTITYWLRKYSTLVQQNNGMSKNDEIKKLKEKIEELEFQKDFQQDIIADMELITGVDMAKKSLPKTLVK
;
A
#
# COMPACT_ATOMS: atom_id res chain seq x y z
N MET A 1 35.20 -30.89 15.15
CA MET A 1 34.21 -31.16 16.21
C MET A 1 32.81 -31.14 15.58
N LYS A 2 32.07 -32.26 15.60
CA LYS A 2 30.71 -32.30 15.07
C LYS A 2 29.79 -31.61 16.08
N THR A 3 29.19 -30.48 15.69
CA THR A 3 28.19 -29.77 16.50
C THR A 3 26.99 -30.68 16.73
N LYS A 4 26.62 -30.89 18.00
CA LYS A 4 25.44 -31.66 18.37
C LYS A 4 24.20 -30.94 17.84
N ILE A 5 23.49 -31.57 16.92
CA ILE A 5 22.21 -31.07 16.40
C ILE A 5 21.20 -31.25 17.51
N ASP A 6 20.89 -30.17 18.22
CA ASP A 6 19.90 -30.19 19.29
C ASP A 6 18.53 -30.54 18.68
N HIS A 7 17.97 -31.68 19.08
CA HIS A 7 16.70 -32.16 18.55
C HIS A 7 15.58 -31.27 19.11
N ARG A 8 15.31 -30.17 18.42
CA ARG A 8 14.24 -29.21 18.77
C ARG A 8 12.94 -29.98 18.98
N ARG A 9 12.42 -30.00 20.22
CA ARG A 9 11.16 -30.67 20.55
C ARG A 9 10.07 -30.14 19.62
N LYS A 10 9.35 -31.04 18.95
CA LYS A 10 8.22 -30.67 18.10
C LYS A 10 7.17 -29.99 18.98
N LYS A 11 6.73 -28.79 18.60
CA LYS A 11 5.64 -28.10 19.30
C LYS A 11 4.38 -28.95 19.19
N SER A 12 3.66 -29.10 20.30
CA SER A 12 2.36 -29.77 20.30
C SER A 12 1.37 -28.98 19.46
N TYR A 13 0.46 -29.69 18.79
CA TYR A 13 -0.59 -29.06 18.00
C TYR A 13 -1.47 -28.17 18.87
N GLN A 14 -1.51 -26.86 18.56
CA GLN A 14 -2.44 -25.92 19.17
C GLN A 14 -3.49 -25.53 18.15
N LYS A 15 -4.76 -25.78 18.48
CA LYS A 15 -5.88 -25.45 17.60
C LYS A 15 -6.13 -23.95 17.65
N VAL A 16 -5.84 -23.26 16.54
CA VAL A 16 -6.08 -21.82 16.40
C VAL A 16 -7.54 -21.58 15.97
N ASN A 17 -8.20 -20.61 16.62
CA ASN A 17 -9.57 -20.21 16.30
C ASN A 17 -9.66 -19.57 14.90
N LEU A 18 -10.84 -19.62 14.26
CA LEU A 18 -11.06 -19.05 12.93
C LEU A 18 -10.88 -17.53 12.93
N GLU A 19 -11.39 -16.84 13.94
CA GLU A 19 -11.25 -15.37 14.08
C GLU A 19 -9.79 -14.92 14.07
N THR A 20 -8.93 -15.63 14.80
CA THR A 20 -7.49 -15.33 14.81
C THR A 20 -6.86 -15.53 13.44
N LYS A 21 -7.29 -16.54 12.67
CA LYS A 21 -6.79 -16.76 11.29
C LYS A 21 -7.16 -15.60 10.38
N LEU A 22 -8.42 -15.14 10.46
CA LEU A 22 -8.91 -14.01 9.67
C LEU A 22 -8.18 -12.72 10.04
N LEU A 23 -8.01 -12.45 11.34
CA LEU A 23 -7.28 -11.28 11.83
C LEU A 23 -5.81 -11.27 11.38
N VAL A 24 -5.13 -12.42 11.41
CA VAL A 24 -3.74 -12.54 10.93
C VAL A 24 -3.66 -12.27 9.43
N VAL A 25 -4.61 -12.80 8.66
CA VAL A 25 -4.68 -12.62 7.20
C VAL A 25 -4.92 -11.15 6.85
N ASP A 26 -5.88 -10.50 7.52
CA ASP A 26 -6.21 -9.09 7.32
C ASP A 26 -5.00 -8.18 7.60
N GLN A 27 -4.35 -8.33 8.76
CA GLN A 27 -3.17 -7.54 9.12
C GLN A 27 -2.01 -7.68 8.12
N ILE A 28 -1.86 -8.85 7.49
CA ILE A 28 -0.83 -9.07 6.47
C ILE A 28 -1.23 -8.39 5.16
N LEU A 29 -2.49 -8.54 4.74
CA LEU A 29 -2.97 -8.00 3.46
C LEU A 29 -3.06 -6.47 3.46
N THR A 30 -3.41 -5.85 4.58
CA THR A 30 -3.36 -4.38 4.72
C THR A 30 -1.92 -3.86 4.85
N GLY A 31 -0.93 -4.73 5.05
CA GLY A 31 0.48 -4.34 5.16
C GLY A 31 0.91 -3.86 6.56
N HIS A 32 0.08 -4.01 7.60
CA HIS A 32 0.42 -3.66 8.98
C HIS A 32 1.58 -4.52 9.52
N ILE A 33 1.62 -5.79 9.15
CA ILE A 33 2.70 -6.72 9.52
C ILE A 33 3.10 -7.59 8.34
N SER A 34 4.38 -7.93 8.25
CA SER A 34 4.83 -8.93 7.27
C SER A 34 4.49 -10.36 7.70
N SER A 35 4.42 -11.31 6.76
CA SER A 35 4.23 -12.74 7.09
C SER A 35 5.31 -13.29 8.02
N THR A 36 6.54 -12.75 7.93
CA THR A 36 7.65 -13.10 8.84
C THR A 36 7.42 -12.56 10.24
N GLN A 37 6.92 -11.32 10.36
CA GLN A 37 6.58 -10.72 11.64
C GLN A 37 5.36 -11.38 12.28
N ALA A 38 4.32 -11.70 11.49
CA ALA A 38 3.16 -12.46 11.95
C ALA A 38 3.56 -13.84 12.49
N SER A 39 4.50 -14.53 11.80
CA SER A 39 5.02 -15.82 12.25
C SER A 39 5.66 -15.75 13.63
N LYS A 40 6.42 -14.69 13.90
CA LYS A 40 7.03 -14.45 15.22
C LYS A 40 6.00 -14.03 16.27
N LYS A 41 5.08 -13.13 15.91
CA LYS A 41 4.08 -12.55 16.83
C LYS A 41 3.06 -13.57 17.33
N TYR A 42 2.55 -14.40 16.43
CA TYR A 42 1.52 -15.39 16.75
C TYR A 42 2.09 -16.79 16.98
N ASP A 43 3.41 -16.94 16.91
CA ASP A 43 4.12 -18.22 17.01
C ASP A 43 3.61 -19.31 16.03
N VAL A 44 3.20 -18.87 14.85
CA VAL A 44 2.67 -19.73 13.78
C VAL A 44 3.74 -19.92 12.71
N PRO A 45 3.99 -21.15 12.22
CA PRO A 45 4.92 -21.37 11.13
C PRO A 45 4.53 -20.59 9.87
N ARG A 46 5.52 -20.02 9.17
CA ARG A 46 5.29 -19.26 7.92
C ARG A 46 4.48 -20.04 6.89
N THR A 47 4.69 -21.36 6.78
CA THR A 47 3.92 -22.24 5.88
C THR A 47 2.43 -22.28 6.21
N THR A 48 2.08 -22.22 7.50
CA THR A 48 0.69 -22.18 7.97
C THR A 48 0.06 -20.82 7.67
N ILE A 49 0.82 -19.73 7.82
CA ILE A 49 0.39 -18.40 7.40
C ILE A 49 0.17 -18.34 5.89
N THR A 50 1.08 -18.89 5.08
CA THR A 50 0.89 -19.00 3.63
C THR A 50 -0.37 -19.77 3.28
N TYR A 51 -0.65 -20.86 4.00
CA TYR A 51 -1.89 -21.62 3.83
C TYR A 51 -3.14 -20.78 4.19
N TRP A 52 -3.11 -20.03 5.29
CA TRP A 52 -4.21 -19.14 5.67
C TRP A 52 -4.43 -18.03 4.65
N LEU A 53 -3.36 -17.40 4.16
CA LEU A 53 -3.45 -16.42 3.08
C LEU A 53 -4.13 -17.04 1.86
N ARG A 54 -3.70 -18.21 1.39
CA ARG A 54 -4.34 -18.87 0.24
C ARG A 54 -5.81 -19.23 0.48
N LYS A 55 -6.17 -19.63 1.70
CA LYS A 55 -7.51 -20.14 2.02
C LYS A 55 -8.52 -19.05 2.38
N TYR A 56 -8.08 -17.97 3.01
CA TYR A 56 -8.96 -16.95 3.60
C TYR A 56 -8.75 -15.56 3.00
N SER A 57 -7.82 -15.35 2.06
CA SER A 57 -7.77 -14.10 1.31
C SER A 57 -8.85 -14.04 0.24
N THR A 58 -9.44 -12.86 0.07
CA THR A 58 -10.40 -12.59 -1.00
C THR A 58 -9.66 -12.36 -2.32
N LEU A 59 -10.26 -12.71 -3.47
CA LEU A 59 -9.67 -12.47 -4.80
C LEU A 59 -9.25 -11.01 -5.00
N VAL A 60 -10.06 -10.07 -4.52
CA VAL A 60 -9.74 -8.62 -4.53
C VAL A 60 -8.47 -8.32 -3.71
N GLN A 61 -8.32 -8.92 -2.54
CA GLN A 61 -7.15 -8.70 -1.69
C GLN A 61 -5.88 -9.35 -2.23
N GLN A 62 -6.00 -10.46 -2.99
CA GLN A 62 -4.88 -11.05 -3.73
C GLN A 62 -4.44 -10.16 -4.90
N ASN A 63 -5.39 -9.54 -5.59
CA ASN A 63 -5.14 -8.63 -6.71
C ASN A 63 -4.66 -7.23 -6.27
N ASN A 64 -4.89 -6.86 -5.01
CA ASN A 64 -4.35 -5.64 -4.40
C ASN A 64 -2.84 -5.72 -4.11
N GLY A 65 -2.18 -6.85 -4.39
CA GLY A 65 -0.73 -6.97 -4.36
C GLY A 65 -0.08 -6.21 -5.52
N MET A 66 -0.29 -4.90 -5.60
CA MET A 66 0.46 -4.04 -6.51
C MET A 66 1.89 -3.90 -5.97
N SER A 67 2.90 -4.03 -6.82
CA SER A 67 4.27 -3.78 -6.38
C SER A 67 4.40 -2.31 -5.99
N LYS A 68 5.24 -2.00 -4.99
CA LYS A 68 5.60 -0.60 -4.69
C LYS A 68 6.06 0.14 -5.93
N ASN A 69 6.72 -0.56 -6.87
CA ASN A 69 7.15 0.02 -8.14
C ASN A 69 5.99 0.38 -9.06
N ASP A 70 4.93 -0.43 -9.07
CA ASP A 70 3.74 -0.19 -9.87
C ASP A 70 2.92 0.97 -9.30
N GLU A 71 2.82 1.06 -7.96
CA GLU A 71 2.23 2.22 -7.28
C GLU A 71 3.00 3.51 -7.59
N ILE A 72 4.34 3.46 -7.49
CA ILE A 72 5.21 4.60 -7.83
C ILE A 72 5.00 5.02 -9.29
N LYS A 73 4.91 4.06 -10.21
CA LYS A 73 4.67 4.34 -11.63
C LYS A 73 3.33 5.07 -11.82
N LYS A 74 2.26 4.54 -11.22
CA LYS A 74 0.92 5.11 -11.33
C LYS A 74 0.81 6.51 -10.71
N LEU A 75 1.49 6.74 -9.58
CA LEU A 75 1.57 8.05 -8.95
C LEU A 75 2.34 9.06 -9.82
N LYS A 76 3.43 8.64 -10.46
CA LYS A 76 4.18 9.50 -11.40
C LYS A 76 3.35 9.88 -12.62
N GLU A 77 2.69 8.90 -13.26
CA GLU A 77 1.78 9.15 -14.38
C GLU A 77 0.66 10.13 -13.98
N LYS A 78 0.13 10.00 -12.76
CA LYS A 78 -0.89 10.92 -12.27
C LYS A 78 -0.36 12.33 -12.00
N ILE A 79 0.87 12.46 -11.52
CA ILE A 79 1.53 13.76 -11.34
C ILE A 79 1.72 14.44 -12.70
N GLU A 80 2.24 13.71 -13.70
CA GLU A 80 2.43 14.23 -15.06
C GLU A 80 1.11 14.69 -15.70
N GLU A 81 0.04 13.91 -15.56
CA GLU A 81 -1.29 14.30 -16.04
C GLU A 81 -1.81 15.58 -15.35
N LEU A 82 -1.62 15.70 -14.04
CA LEU A 82 -2.05 16.87 -13.26
C LEU A 82 -1.22 18.11 -13.58
N GLU A 83 0.08 17.95 -13.83
CA GLU A 83 0.97 19.02 -14.28
C GLU A 83 0.52 19.55 -15.63
N PHE A 84 0.23 18.67 -16.60
CA PHE A 84 -0.32 19.07 -17.90
C PHE A 84 -1.66 19.81 -17.77
N GLN A 85 -2.59 19.30 -16.95
CA GLN A 85 -3.88 19.96 -16.72
C GLN A 85 -3.71 21.35 -16.12
N LYS A 86 -2.76 21.51 -15.20
CA LYS A 86 -2.46 22.79 -14.55
C LYS A 86 -1.88 23.78 -15.56
N ASP A 87 -0.93 23.35 -16.39
CA ASP A 87 -0.31 24.23 -17.40
C ASP A 87 -1.35 24.71 -18.40
N PHE A 88 -2.21 23.81 -18.88
CA PHE A 88 -3.32 24.16 -19.77
C PHE A 88 -4.31 25.14 -19.12
N GLN A 89 -4.63 24.95 -17.82
CA GLN A 89 -5.46 25.89 -17.08
C GLN A 89 -4.80 27.27 -16.95
N GLN A 90 -3.48 27.31 -16.76
CA GLN A 90 -2.73 28.56 -16.63
C GLN A 90 -2.74 29.37 -17.93
N ASP A 91 -2.62 28.70 -19.08
CA ASP A 91 -2.71 29.33 -20.40
C ASP A 91 -4.11 29.95 -20.63
N ILE A 92 -5.17 29.20 -20.34
CA ILE A 92 -6.55 29.69 -20.45
C ILE A 92 -6.79 30.89 -19.51
N ILE A 93 -6.26 30.84 -18.29
CA ILE A 93 -6.40 31.94 -17.34
C ILE A 93 -5.71 33.19 -17.89
N ALA A 94 -4.48 33.08 -18.40
CA ALA A 94 -3.75 34.21 -18.96
C ALA A 94 -4.51 34.87 -20.15
N ASP A 95 -5.07 34.06 -21.05
CA ASP A 95 -5.88 34.56 -22.16
C ASP A 95 -7.14 35.28 -21.66
N MET A 96 -7.80 34.73 -20.64
CA MET A 96 -9.00 35.33 -20.05
C MET A 96 -8.71 36.65 -19.33
N GLU A 97 -7.59 36.74 -18.63
CA GLU A 97 -7.11 37.99 -18.02
C GLU A 97 -6.84 39.07 -19.07
N LEU A 98 -6.24 38.69 -20.20
CA LEU A 98 -5.95 39.62 -21.29
C LEU A 98 -7.24 40.15 -21.96
N ILE A 99 -8.27 39.30 -22.07
CA ILE A 99 -9.57 39.68 -22.64
C ILE A 99 -10.38 40.57 -21.69
N THR A 100 -10.39 40.25 -20.39
CA THR A 100 -11.30 40.87 -19.41
C THR A 100 -10.66 41.97 -18.56
N GLY A 101 -9.32 42.05 -18.51
CA GLY A 101 -8.56 42.98 -17.67
C GLY A 101 -8.65 42.69 -16.17
N VAL A 102 -9.21 41.55 -15.76
CA VAL A 102 -9.37 41.14 -14.35
C VAL A 102 -8.24 40.17 -13.99
N ASP A 103 -7.44 40.49 -12.96
CA ASP A 103 -6.35 39.65 -12.44
C ASP A 103 -6.93 38.45 -11.65
N MET A 104 -6.97 37.28 -12.27
CA MET A 104 -7.58 36.04 -11.79
C MET A 104 -6.55 35.04 -11.24
N ALA A 105 -5.29 35.11 -11.69
CA ALA A 105 -4.19 34.22 -11.36
C ALA A 105 -3.85 34.27 -9.87
N LYS A 106 -3.94 35.43 -9.23
CA LYS A 106 -3.69 35.57 -7.79
C LYS A 106 -4.78 34.96 -6.90
N LYS A 107 -5.99 34.73 -7.42
CA LYS A 107 -7.13 34.18 -6.66
C LYS A 107 -7.27 32.66 -6.76
N SER A 108 -6.81 32.05 -7.85
CA SER A 108 -6.98 30.62 -8.15
C SER A 108 -5.83 29.74 -7.67
N LEU A 109 -4.68 30.32 -7.31
CA LEU A 109 -3.55 29.57 -6.77
C LEU A 109 -3.86 28.98 -5.38
N PRO A 110 -3.63 27.67 -5.16
CA PRO A 110 -3.66 27.09 -3.82
C PRO A 110 -2.67 27.84 -2.91
N LYS A 111 -3.08 28.18 -1.69
CA LYS A 111 -2.25 28.90 -0.70
C LYS A 111 -0.90 28.22 -0.40
N THR A 112 -0.78 26.92 -0.70
CA THR A 112 0.43 26.11 -0.53
C THR A 112 1.49 26.33 -1.61
N LEU A 113 1.15 26.98 -2.74
CA LEU A 113 2.02 27.23 -3.89
C LEU A 113 2.34 28.73 -4.08
N VAL A 114 1.79 29.60 -3.23
CA VAL A 114 2.12 31.03 -3.23
C VAL A 114 3.49 31.18 -2.55
N LYS A 115 4.52 31.52 -3.35
CA LYS A 115 5.89 31.73 -2.88
C LYS A 115 6.09 33.14 -2.35
#